data_AF-A0A1M3SYF0-F1
#
_entry.id   AF-A0A1M3SYF0-F1
#
_cell.length_a   1.000
_cell.length_b   1.000
_cell.length_c   1.000
_cell.angle_alpha   90.00
_cell.angle_beta   90.00
_cell.angle_gamma   90.00
#
_symmetry.space_group_name_H-M   'P 1'
#
loop_
_entity.id
_entity.type
_entity.pdbx_description
1 polymer ?
#
loop_
_entity_poly.entity_id
_entity_poly.type
_entity_poly.pdbx_seq_one_letter_code
_entity_poly.pdbx_strand_id
1 'polypeptide(L)'
;MNNTSHCSREGSSHCEPHKPVVIGLYGISGVGKSFLLDRLKRELGEELFNYHEGSAVIADIVPGGLEAFQSLEGGEKACWRKQAIETIRRTSIETGKIAVVTGHFMFYSEQGALETVLTESDLKVFTHILYLDEPANIVWQRRQQDTQKYRVELPVRAIQQWIEAEKTSLRQLCYDHSILFCLVPSENVVGIKTLLLDFQKHDETHNLSVAMDFLDASMRFSHTNLIDTFLVLDGDRTLTAGDTGDMLWRAYKPRQNDVTPLKAIFSSHLRYSYAAFRQVSLLYEQSFDDDEFEEICTRVASSVELYPEMFSLLCYAQSKEHIGAVIVTCGLRAVWTKILDKIGLSHKVVVIGGGRISDGFAVTPGVKAAIVDRLKEVYCAYVWAFGDSPLDIDMLSRADEAIVVVGDVSTRSQSMETELATAIDSGRLRARQLLLPEGIPSRLDAERLPTVRLESLMSSIDFRFCVFHSTDTNAAKLLATAT
;
A
#
# COMPACT_ATOMS: atom_id res chain seq x y z
N MET A 1 40.20 32.90 -14.13
CA MET A 1 39.48 34.01 -13.49
C MET A 1 38.22 34.23 -14.33
N ASN A 2 37.13 33.56 -13.95
CA ASN A 2 35.94 34.17 -13.32
C ASN A 2 35.22 35.13 -14.29
N ASN A 3 33.91 35.05 -14.55
CA ASN A 3 32.86 34.28 -13.89
C ASN A 3 31.56 34.44 -14.70
N THR A 4 30.71 33.42 -14.57
CA THR A 4 29.23 33.49 -14.48
C THR A 4 28.40 33.94 -15.70
N SER A 5 27.99 32.96 -16.51
CA SER A 5 26.68 32.96 -17.17
C SER A 5 25.64 32.33 -16.24
N HIS A 6 24.81 33.17 -15.61
CA HIS A 6 23.58 32.75 -14.95
C HIS A 6 22.62 32.19 -16.01
N CYS A 7 22.42 30.88 -16.01
CA CYS A 7 21.36 30.25 -16.79
C CYS A 7 20.25 29.84 -15.81
N SER A 8 19.26 30.70 -15.67
CA SER A 8 18.04 30.44 -14.90
C SER A 8 17.25 29.35 -15.62
N ARG A 9 17.32 28.12 -15.12
CA ARG A 9 16.36 27.05 -15.45
C ARG A 9 15.25 27.07 -14.41
N GLU A 10 14.26 27.93 -14.63
CA GLU A 10 12.94 27.75 -14.03
C GLU A 10 12.29 26.55 -14.73
N GLY A 11 12.50 25.36 -14.16
CA GLY A 11 11.66 24.21 -14.42
C GLY A 11 10.34 24.45 -13.70
N SER A 12 9.32 24.88 -14.43
CA SER A 12 7.94 24.95 -13.96
C SER A 12 7.49 23.55 -13.54
N SER A 13 7.59 23.24 -12.24
CA SER A 13 6.90 22.14 -11.62
C SER A 13 5.40 22.42 -11.73
N HIS A 14 4.76 21.83 -12.73
CA HIS A 14 3.32 21.66 -12.71
C HIS A 14 2.98 20.70 -11.55
N CYS A 15 2.91 21.24 -10.33
CA CYS A 15 2.26 20.58 -9.22
C CYS A 15 0.79 20.46 -9.60
N GLU A 16 0.34 19.25 -9.92
CA GLU A 16 -1.09 19.00 -9.99
C GLU A 16 -1.71 19.44 -8.66
N PRO A 17 -2.83 20.18 -8.69
CA PRO A 17 -3.46 20.66 -7.47
C PRO A 17 -3.84 19.46 -6.59
N HIS A 18 -3.31 19.41 -5.37
CA HIS A 18 -3.57 18.33 -4.43
C HIS A 18 -5.08 18.15 -4.24
N LYS A 19 -5.60 16.95 -4.53
CA LYS A 19 -7.01 16.63 -4.34
C LYS A 19 -7.35 16.78 -2.85
N PRO A 20 -8.41 17.50 -2.46
CA PRO A 20 -8.81 17.59 -1.06
C PRO A 20 -9.21 16.21 -0.53
N VAL A 21 -8.89 15.93 0.73
CA VAL A 21 -9.32 14.69 1.39
C VAL A 21 -10.76 14.87 1.88
N VAL A 22 -11.67 14.12 1.25
CA VAL A 22 -13.08 14.06 1.61
C VAL A 22 -13.44 12.62 1.98
N ILE A 23 -13.92 12.43 3.20
CA ILE A 23 -14.17 11.14 3.84
C ILE A 23 -15.68 10.98 4.04
N GLY A 24 -16.26 9.96 3.42
CA GLY A 24 -17.66 9.60 3.62
C GLY A 24 -17.85 8.66 4.80
N LEU A 25 -18.72 9.00 5.74
CA LEU A 25 -19.27 8.09 6.74
C LEU A 25 -20.56 7.48 6.18
N TYR A 26 -20.53 6.20 5.84
CA TYR A 26 -21.62 5.47 5.20
C TYR A 26 -22.15 4.36 6.12
N GLY A 27 -23.28 3.79 5.72
CA GLY A 27 -24.03 2.80 6.48
C GLY A 27 -25.52 3.05 6.34
N ILE A 28 -26.32 2.01 6.51
CA ILE A 28 -27.76 2.11 6.30
C ILE A 28 -28.43 3.12 7.24
N SER A 29 -29.66 3.51 6.91
CA SER A 29 -30.41 4.46 7.72
C SER A 29 -30.71 3.88 9.12
N GLY A 30 -30.36 4.64 10.16
CA GLY A 30 -30.50 4.22 11.57
C GLY A 30 -29.25 3.60 12.21
N VAL A 31 -28.15 3.44 11.47
CA VAL A 31 -26.91 2.82 11.99
C VAL A 31 -26.18 3.68 13.04
N GLY A 32 -26.38 5.00 13.07
CA GLY A 32 -25.73 5.91 14.04
C GLY A 32 -24.71 6.90 13.45
N LYS A 33 -24.73 7.15 12.13
CA LYS A 33 -23.81 8.09 11.45
C LYS A 33 -23.71 9.48 12.11
N SER A 34 -24.82 10.19 12.31
CA SER A 34 -24.80 11.54 12.90
C SER A 34 -24.25 11.53 14.33
N PHE A 35 -24.61 10.51 15.13
CA PHE A 35 -24.09 10.35 16.49
C PHE A 35 -22.56 10.16 16.50
N LEU A 36 -22.03 9.35 15.59
CA LEU A 36 -20.58 9.18 15.44
C LEU A 36 -19.92 10.49 14.98
N LEU A 37 -20.51 11.19 14.00
CA LEU A 37 -19.99 12.47 13.50
C LEU A 37 -19.85 13.49 14.63
N ASP A 38 -20.88 13.66 15.45
CA ASP A 38 -20.86 14.56 16.61
C ASP A 38 -19.81 14.15 17.64
N ARG A 39 -19.65 12.84 17.88
CA ARG A 39 -18.62 12.33 18.78
C ARG A 39 -17.22 12.63 18.25
N LEU A 40 -16.97 12.39 16.97
CA LEU A 40 -15.69 12.71 16.33
C LEU A 40 -15.38 14.20 16.40
N LYS A 41 -16.37 15.06 16.14
CA LYS A 41 -16.25 16.52 16.26
C LYS A 41 -15.83 16.96 17.67
N ARG A 42 -16.40 16.35 18.72
CA ARG A 42 -15.99 16.64 20.11
C ARG A 42 -14.58 16.15 20.44
N GLU A 43 -14.17 15.00 19.90
CA GLU A 43 -12.91 14.35 20.27
C GLU A 43 -11.70 14.81 19.45
N LEU A 44 -11.89 15.22 18.19
CA LEU A 44 -10.82 15.67 17.29
C LEU A 44 -10.81 17.19 17.09
N GLY A 45 -11.88 17.88 17.48
CA GLY A 45 -12.02 19.32 17.28
C GLY A 45 -12.12 19.70 15.79
N GLU A 46 -12.06 21.00 15.51
CA GLU A 46 -12.26 21.54 14.14
C GLU A 46 -10.99 22.16 13.56
N GLU A 47 -9.82 21.90 14.15
CA GLU A 47 -8.55 22.45 13.65
C GLU A 47 -8.19 21.87 12.27
N LEU A 48 -8.19 20.54 12.17
CA LEU A 48 -7.82 19.80 10.96
C LEU A 48 -9.03 19.31 10.14
N PHE A 49 -10.21 19.30 10.75
CA PHE A 49 -11.41 18.66 10.19
C PHE A 49 -12.59 19.63 10.11
N ASN A 50 -13.40 19.45 9.07
CA ASN A 50 -14.75 20.00 8.94
C ASN A 50 -15.75 18.84 8.91
N TYR A 51 -16.84 18.98 9.67
CA TYR A 51 -17.86 17.94 9.81
C TYR A 51 -19.15 18.38 9.13
N HIS A 52 -19.67 17.54 8.25
CA HIS A 52 -20.85 17.84 7.46
C HIS A 52 -21.89 16.73 7.59
N GLU A 53 -23.08 17.07 8.06
CA GLU A 53 -24.24 16.21 7.80
C GLU A 53 -24.75 16.46 6.38
N GLY A 54 -24.72 15.43 5.52
CA GLY A 54 -25.05 15.61 4.10
C GLY A 54 -26.45 16.19 3.88
N SER A 55 -27.43 15.80 4.71
CA SER A 55 -28.78 16.37 4.67
C SER A 55 -28.84 17.84 5.11
N ALA A 56 -27.97 18.28 6.04
CA ALA A 56 -27.91 19.67 6.47
C ALA A 56 -27.35 20.57 5.37
N VAL A 57 -26.28 20.12 4.70
CA VAL A 57 -25.72 20.87 3.55
C VAL A 57 -26.74 21.01 2.43
N ILE A 58 -27.54 19.97 2.15
CA ILE A 58 -28.64 20.06 1.18
C ILE A 58 -29.70 21.07 1.66
N ALA A 59 -30.08 21.05 2.93
CA ALA A 59 -31.06 21.98 3.49
C ALA A 59 -30.61 23.44 3.37
N ASP A 60 -29.32 23.71 3.52
CA ASP A 60 -28.76 25.07 3.45
C ASP A 60 -28.75 25.63 2.01
N ILE A 61 -28.54 24.78 1.01
CA ILE A 61 -28.44 25.22 -0.40
C ILE A 61 -29.77 25.18 -1.16
N VAL A 62 -30.75 24.39 -0.71
CA VAL A 62 -32.06 24.26 -1.36
C VAL A 62 -33.03 25.32 -0.83
N PRO A 63 -33.59 26.18 -1.70
CA PRO A 63 -34.65 27.10 -1.29
C PRO A 63 -35.85 26.35 -0.69
N GLY A 64 -36.24 26.67 0.54
CA GLY A 64 -37.29 25.95 1.28
C GLY A 64 -36.79 24.74 2.09
N GLY A 65 -35.47 24.53 2.14
CA GLY A 65 -34.84 23.56 3.04
C GLY A 65 -35.03 22.11 2.65
N LEU A 66 -34.87 21.22 3.64
CA LEU A 66 -34.90 19.78 3.41
C LEU A 66 -36.29 19.25 3.00
N GLU A 67 -37.37 19.87 3.50
CA GLU A 67 -38.74 19.50 3.12
C GLU A 67 -39.00 19.78 1.64
N ALA A 68 -38.58 20.95 1.15
CA ALA A 68 -38.64 21.27 -0.27
C ALA A 68 -37.85 20.25 -1.09
N PHE A 69 -36.62 19.92 -0.68
CA PHE A 69 -35.82 18.89 -1.35
C PHE A 69 -36.51 17.52 -1.40
N GLN A 70 -37.17 17.10 -0.33
CA GLN A 70 -37.86 15.81 -0.28
C GLN A 70 -39.05 15.74 -1.25
N SER A 71 -39.68 16.87 -1.54
CA SER A 71 -40.80 16.96 -2.49
C SER A 71 -40.40 16.91 -3.97
N LEU A 72 -39.10 17.09 -4.28
CA LEU A 72 -38.58 17.10 -5.65
C LEU A 72 -38.57 15.71 -6.31
N GLU A 73 -38.57 15.69 -7.63
CA GLU A 73 -38.39 14.47 -8.41
C GLU A 73 -36.91 14.02 -8.48
N GLY A 74 -36.67 12.79 -8.92
CA GLY A 74 -35.34 12.15 -8.87
C GLY A 74 -34.22 12.93 -9.58
N GLY A 75 -34.50 13.49 -10.76
CA GLY A 75 -33.51 14.27 -11.52
C GLY A 75 -33.10 15.57 -10.83
N GLU A 76 -34.05 16.27 -10.22
CA GLU A 76 -33.79 17.50 -9.47
C GLU A 76 -33.06 17.20 -8.16
N LYS A 77 -33.46 16.13 -7.45
CA LYS A 77 -32.73 15.64 -6.27
C LYS A 77 -31.27 15.34 -6.57
N ALA A 78 -30.98 14.71 -7.71
CA ALA A 78 -29.62 14.42 -8.12
C ALA A 78 -28.80 15.71 -8.37
N CYS A 79 -29.41 16.74 -8.98
CA CYS A 79 -28.76 18.04 -9.19
C CYS A 79 -28.35 18.71 -7.86
N TRP A 80 -29.25 18.72 -6.88
CA TRP A 80 -28.96 19.30 -5.57
C TRP A 80 -27.94 18.49 -4.76
N ARG A 81 -27.99 17.15 -4.81
CA ARG A 81 -26.95 16.29 -4.19
C ARG A 81 -25.58 16.59 -4.77
N LYS A 82 -25.48 16.71 -6.10
CA LYS A 82 -24.25 17.12 -6.79
C LYS A 82 -23.76 18.48 -6.29
N GLN A 83 -24.62 19.49 -6.19
CA GLN A 83 -24.22 20.80 -5.69
C GLN A 83 -23.75 20.77 -4.23
N ALA A 84 -24.38 19.94 -3.39
CA ALA A 84 -23.99 19.79 -1.99
C ALA A 84 -22.57 19.22 -1.85
N ILE A 85 -22.26 18.12 -2.54
CA ILE A 85 -20.93 17.50 -2.43
C ILE A 85 -19.82 18.39 -3.03
N GLU A 86 -20.10 19.10 -4.13
CA GLU A 86 -19.12 20.07 -4.68
C GLU A 86 -18.94 21.29 -3.77
N THR A 87 -19.97 21.69 -3.01
CA THR A 87 -19.85 22.73 -2.00
C THR A 87 -18.92 22.28 -0.87
N ILE A 88 -19.08 21.05 -0.38
CA ILE A 88 -18.19 20.48 0.64
C ILE A 88 -16.75 20.41 0.12
N ARG A 89 -16.55 19.93 -1.11
CA ARG A 89 -15.23 19.87 -1.75
C ARG A 89 -14.58 21.25 -1.80
N ARG A 90 -15.31 22.27 -2.25
CA ARG A 90 -14.81 23.64 -2.35
C ARG A 90 -14.44 24.20 -0.99
N THR A 91 -15.27 24.00 0.03
CA THR A 91 -14.95 24.38 1.41
C THR A 91 -13.67 23.71 1.90
N SER A 92 -13.49 22.40 1.64
CA SER A 92 -12.29 21.66 2.03
C SER A 92 -11.02 22.23 1.37
N ILE A 93 -11.10 22.63 0.09
CA ILE A 93 -10.01 23.31 -0.63
C ILE A 93 -9.72 24.68 -0.01
N GLU A 94 -10.76 25.49 0.19
CA GLU A 94 -10.64 26.86 0.71
C GLU A 94 -10.06 26.90 2.13
N THR A 95 -10.44 25.95 2.98
CA THR A 95 -9.94 25.91 4.37
C THR A 95 -8.67 25.06 4.54
N GLY A 96 -8.29 24.25 3.55
CA GLY A 96 -7.21 23.26 3.68
C GLY A 96 -7.49 22.16 4.70
N LYS A 97 -8.75 21.94 5.07
CA LYS A 97 -9.18 20.97 6.10
C LYS A 97 -9.82 19.76 5.47
N ILE A 98 -9.78 18.65 6.18
CA ILE A 98 -10.41 17.40 5.75
C ILE A 98 -11.90 17.45 6.02
N ALA A 99 -12.71 17.11 5.02
CA ALA A 99 -14.15 17.01 5.18
C ALA A 99 -14.55 15.60 5.61
N VAL A 100 -15.25 15.47 6.73
CA VAL A 100 -15.92 14.23 7.17
C VAL A 100 -17.42 14.40 6.98
N VAL A 101 -18.01 13.58 6.11
CA VAL A 101 -19.37 13.80 5.59
C VAL A 101 -20.24 12.58 5.85
N THR A 102 -21.42 12.75 6.45
CA THR A 102 -22.39 11.65 6.50
C THR A 102 -23.11 11.50 5.16
N GLY A 103 -23.08 10.29 4.61
CA GLY A 103 -23.67 9.96 3.32
C GLY A 103 -24.68 8.83 3.39
N HIS A 104 -25.44 8.66 2.32
CA HIS A 104 -26.33 7.53 2.10
C HIS A 104 -26.02 6.96 0.71
N PHE A 105 -25.89 5.64 0.62
CA PHE A 105 -25.75 4.97 -0.67
C PHE A 105 -27.11 4.53 -1.22
N MET A 106 -27.92 3.89 -0.38
CA MET A 106 -29.25 3.41 -0.72
C MET A 106 -30.30 3.91 0.28
N PHE A 107 -31.54 4.05 -0.19
CA PHE A 107 -32.73 4.16 0.66
C PHE A 107 -33.70 3.02 0.36
N TYR A 108 -34.47 2.67 1.38
CA TYR A 108 -35.60 1.77 1.23
C TYR A 108 -36.83 2.60 0.83
N SER A 109 -37.35 2.37 -0.37
CA SER A 109 -38.56 3.05 -0.86
C SER A 109 -39.81 2.52 -0.16
N GLU A 110 -40.88 3.32 -0.20
CA GLU A 110 -42.21 2.92 0.30
C GLU A 110 -42.78 1.73 -0.48
N GLN A 111 -42.32 1.51 -1.71
CA GLN A 111 -42.70 0.40 -2.59
C GLN A 111 -41.92 -0.90 -2.27
N GLY A 112 -41.03 -0.87 -1.27
CA GLY A 112 -40.25 -2.03 -0.86
C GLY A 112 -38.98 -2.29 -1.67
N ALA A 113 -38.58 -1.37 -2.55
CA ALA A 113 -37.36 -1.47 -3.36
C ALA A 113 -36.20 -0.67 -2.76
N LEU A 114 -34.96 -1.15 -2.95
CA LEU A 114 -33.75 -0.41 -2.63
C LEU A 114 -33.39 0.54 -3.78
N GLU A 115 -33.35 1.83 -3.50
CA GLU A 115 -33.02 2.88 -4.46
C GLU A 115 -31.65 3.46 -4.18
N THR A 116 -30.77 3.47 -5.18
CA THR A 116 -29.43 4.07 -5.06
C THR A 116 -29.54 5.58 -5.21
N VAL A 117 -28.84 6.32 -4.34
CA VAL A 117 -28.88 7.78 -4.29
C VAL A 117 -27.52 8.46 -4.47
N LEU A 118 -26.45 7.66 -4.55
CA LEU A 118 -25.10 8.13 -4.84
C LEU A 118 -25.03 8.70 -6.27
N THR A 119 -24.39 9.85 -6.42
CA THR A 119 -24.19 10.52 -7.71
C THR A 119 -22.79 10.31 -8.26
N GLU A 120 -22.59 10.56 -9.56
CA GLU A 120 -21.25 10.54 -10.17
C GLU A 120 -20.31 11.60 -9.55
N SER A 121 -20.86 12.74 -9.10
CA SER A 121 -20.05 13.75 -8.39
C SER A 121 -19.55 13.24 -7.05
N ASP A 122 -20.37 12.48 -6.30
CA ASP A 122 -19.91 11.85 -5.05
C ASP A 122 -18.68 10.97 -5.29
N LEU A 123 -18.73 10.13 -6.33
CA LEU A 123 -17.63 9.24 -6.72
C LEU A 123 -16.36 9.98 -7.14
N LYS A 124 -16.48 11.21 -7.67
CA LYS A 124 -15.33 12.04 -8.03
C LYS A 124 -14.74 12.76 -6.82
N VAL A 125 -15.59 13.19 -5.88
CA VAL A 125 -15.16 13.98 -4.72
C VAL A 125 -14.59 13.12 -3.61
N PHE A 126 -15.24 12.02 -3.25
CA PHE A 126 -14.76 11.18 -2.16
C PHE A 126 -13.38 10.61 -2.45
N THR A 127 -12.60 10.52 -1.38
CA THR A 127 -11.26 9.90 -1.37
C THR A 127 -11.28 8.64 -0.53
N HIS A 128 -12.09 8.65 0.53
CA HIS A 128 -12.26 7.54 1.45
C HIS A 128 -13.74 7.37 1.79
N ILE A 129 -14.16 6.14 2.04
CA ILE A 129 -15.45 5.79 2.62
C ILE A 129 -15.21 4.84 3.79
N LEU A 130 -15.65 5.28 4.97
CA LEU A 130 -15.77 4.46 6.17
C LEU A 130 -17.22 3.99 6.28
N TYR A 131 -17.42 2.69 6.17
CA TYR A 131 -18.74 2.08 6.27
C TYR A 131 -18.96 1.54 7.68
N LEU A 132 -20.00 2.04 8.36
CA LEU A 132 -20.38 1.57 9.69
C LEU A 132 -21.01 0.18 9.60
N ASP A 133 -20.23 -0.85 9.93
CA ASP A 133 -20.62 -2.25 9.81
C ASP A 133 -21.15 -2.79 11.14
N GLU A 134 -22.44 -2.52 11.39
CA GLU A 134 -23.13 -2.95 12.60
C GLU A 134 -23.98 -4.20 12.34
N PRO A 135 -24.07 -5.14 13.29
CA PRO A 135 -25.00 -6.26 13.20
C PRO A 135 -26.45 -5.79 13.02
N ALA A 136 -27.23 -6.48 12.16
CA ALA A 136 -28.59 -6.08 11.82
C ALA A 136 -29.53 -5.96 13.03
N ASN A 137 -29.34 -6.78 14.07
CA ASN A 137 -30.11 -6.70 15.32
C ASN A 137 -29.83 -5.41 16.10
N ILE A 138 -28.58 -4.94 16.10
CA ILE A 138 -28.19 -3.68 16.73
C ILE A 138 -28.81 -2.50 15.98
N VAL A 139 -28.73 -2.51 14.64
CA VAL A 139 -29.36 -1.46 13.83
C VAL A 139 -30.88 -1.46 13.99
N TRP A 140 -31.50 -2.64 14.04
CA TRP A 140 -32.93 -2.78 14.32
C TRP A 140 -33.30 -2.13 15.66
N GLN A 141 -32.59 -2.47 16.74
CA GLN A 141 -32.83 -1.92 18.06
C GLN A 141 -32.68 -0.39 18.08
N ARG A 142 -31.62 0.15 17.48
CA ARG A 142 -31.39 1.61 17.35
C ARG A 142 -32.54 2.29 16.61
N ARG A 143 -33.05 1.68 15.53
CA ARG A 143 -34.19 2.22 14.75
C ARG A 143 -35.48 2.25 15.56
N GLN A 144 -35.75 1.26 16.42
CA GLN A 144 -36.93 1.26 17.28
C GLN A 144 -36.87 2.33 18.38
N GLN A 145 -35.66 2.72 18.79
CA GLN A 145 -35.42 3.73 19.84
C GLN A 145 -35.30 5.15 19.28
N ASP A 146 -35.25 5.32 17.96
CA ASP A 146 -35.15 6.62 17.29
C ASP A 146 -36.50 7.34 17.33
N THR A 147 -36.65 8.28 18.26
CA THR A 147 -37.85 9.12 18.37
C THR A 147 -37.79 10.39 17.52
N GLN A 148 -36.65 10.67 16.89
CA GLN A 148 -36.42 11.93 16.15
C GLN A 148 -36.76 11.81 14.68
N LYS A 149 -36.63 10.62 14.08
CA LYS A 149 -36.87 10.39 12.66
C LYS A 149 -37.86 9.24 12.46
N TYR A 150 -38.84 9.44 11.57
CA TYR A 150 -39.70 8.36 11.13
C TYR A 150 -38.87 7.28 10.41
N ARG A 151 -39.06 6.02 10.82
CA ARG A 151 -38.39 4.85 10.23
C ARG A 151 -39.44 3.85 9.79
N VAL A 152 -39.35 3.42 8.53
CA VAL A 152 -40.11 2.24 8.07
C VAL A 152 -39.70 1.05 8.93
N GLU A 153 -40.69 0.36 9.49
CA GLU A 153 -40.49 -0.85 10.28
C GLU A 153 -40.06 -1.99 9.35
N LEU A 154 -38.90 -2.57 9.64
CA LEU A 154 -38.32 -3.64 8.84
C LEU A 154 -37.92 -4.79 9.77
N PRO A 155 -38.17 -6.06 9.39
CA PRO A 155 -37.65 -7.18 10.13
C PRO A 155 -36.11 -7.22 10.06
N VAL A 156 -35.47 -7.78 11.08
CA VAL A 156 -33.99 -7.91 11.17
C VAL A 156 -33.40 -8.53 9.90
N ARG A 157 -34.08 -9.51 9.29
CA ARG A 157 -33.64 -10.14 8.04
C ARG A 157 -33.56 -9.16 6.87
N ALA A 158 -34.54 -8.26 6.72
CA ALA A 158 -34.55 -7.26 5.66
C ALA A 158 -33.44 -6.21 5.88
N ILE A 159 -33.19 -5.85 7.14
CA ILE A 159 -32.06 -4.99 7.53
C ILE A 159 -30.73 -5.64 7.14
N GLN A 160 -30.54 -6.93 7.44
CA GLN A 160 -29.33 -7.66 7.05
C GLN A 160 -29.15 -7.67 5.52
N GLN A 161 -30.22 -7.91 4.77
CA GLN A 161 -30.17 -7.89 3.30
C GLN A 161 -29.79 -6.51 2.75
N TRP A 162 -30.31 -5.43 3.34
CA TRP A 162 -29.94 -4.07 2.96
C TRP A 162 -28.46 -3.81 3.28
N ILE A 163 -27.99 -4.14 4.49
CA ILE A 163 -26.57 -3.97 4.87
C ILE A 163 -25.64 -4.66 3.88
N GLU A 164 -25.90 -5.92 3.54
CA GLU A 164 -25.04 -6.68 2.63
C GLU A 164 -25.10 -6.17 1.18
N ALA A 165 -26.28 -5.76 0.71
CA ALA A 165 -26.45 -5.18 -0.61
C ALA A 165 -25.70 -3.84 -0.75
N GLU A 166 -25.83 -2.95 0.24
CA GLU A 166 -25.16 -1.66 0.28
C GLU A 166 -23.64 -1.84 0.41
N LYS A 167 -23.18 -2.67 1.34
CA LYS A 167 -21.76 -2.97 1.58
C LYS A 167 -21.07 -3.53 0.33
N THR A 168 -21.70 -4.50 -0.35
CA THR A 168 -21.12 -5.15 -1.53
C THR A 168 -21.02 -4.19 -2.70
N SER A 169 -22.11 -3.49 -3.00
CA SER A 169 -22.19 -2.58 -4.16
C SER A 169 -21.30 -1.35 -3.97
N LEU A 170 -21.31 -0.76 -2.77
CA LEU A 170 -20.50 0.42 -2.47
C LEU A 170 -19.01 0.11 -2.49
N ARG A 171 -18.58 -1.06 -1.96
CA ARG A 171 -17.18 -1.49 -2.03
C ARG A 171 -16.70 -1.59 -3.47
N GLN A 172 -17.47 -2.23 -4.35
CA GLN A 172 -17.12 -2.37 -5.76
C GLN A 172 -16.97 -1.01 -6.43
N LEU A 173 -17.95 -0.11 -6.24
CA LEU A 173 -17.88 1.26 -6.75
C LEU A 173 -16.67 2.02 -6.22
N CYS A 174 -16.30 1.84 -4.95
CA CYS A 174 -15.10 2.48 -4.40
C CYS A 174 -13.84 2.03 -5.14
N TYR A 175 -13.67 0.73 -5.39
CA TYR A 175 -12.52 0.22 -6.13
C TYR A 175 -12.50 0.72 -7.57
N ASP A 176 -13.64 0.78 -8.24
CA ASP A 176 -13.77 1.25 -9.62
C ASP A 176 -13.45 2.75 -9.77
N HIS A 177 -13.61 3.53 -8.69
CA HIS A 177 -13.37 4.98 -8.66
C HIS A 177 -12.13 5.39 -7.84
N SER A 178 -11.28 4.43 -7.47
CA SER A 178 -10.09 4.66 -6.65
C SER A 178 -10.36 5.38 -5.32
N ILE A 179 -11.47 5.05 -4.67
CA ILE A 179 -11.84 5.49 -3.33
C ILE A 179 -11.44 4.39 -2.34
N LEU A 180 -10.72 4.75 -1.29
CA LEU A 180 -10.37 3.79 -0.24
C LEU A 180 -11.59 3.45 0.61
N PHE A 181 -11.88 2.17 0.78
CA PHE A 181 -13.05 1.67 1.49
C PHE A 181 -12.64 0.87 2.72
N CYS A 182 -13.21 1.18 3.88
CA CYS A 182 -12.93 0.45 5.12
C CYS A 182 -14.22 0.22 5.91
N LEU A 183 -14.38 -1.01 6.43
CA LEU A 183 -15.43 -1.35 7.38
C LEU A 183 -14.99 -0.97 8.79
N VAL A 184 -15.86 -0.29 9.53
CA VAL A 184 -15.57 0.14 10.90
C VAL A 184 -16.77 -0.10 11.82
N PRO A 185 -16.58 -0.68 13.01
CA PRO A 185 -17.60 -0.68 14.05
C PRO A 185 -17.78 0.72 14.63
N SER A 186 -19.02 1.14 14.89
CA SER A 186 -19.32 2.48 15.41
C SER A 186 -18.83 2.70 16.84
N GLU A 187 -18.66 1.63 17.64
CA GLU A 187 -18.06 1.71 18.96
C GLU A 187 -16.54 1.94 18.94
N ASN A 188 -15.84 1.58 17.85
CA ASN A 188 -14.39 1.70 17.74
C ASN A 188 -13.95 3.12 17.36
N VAL A 189 -14.30 4.09 18.20
CA VAL A 189 -14.01 5.50 17.95
C VAL A 189 -12.51 5.78 17.96
N VAL A 190 -11.73 5.06 18.78
CA VAL A 190 -10.27 5.20 18.80
C VAL A 190 -9.68 4.78 17.45
N GLY A 191 -10.07 3.61 16.92
CA GLY A 191 -9.62 3.15 15.60
C GLY A 191 -10.04 4.11 14.49
N ILE A 192 -11.29 4.59 14.49
CA ILE A 192 -11.77 5.57 13.50
C ILE A 192 -10.95 6.86 13.56
N LYS A 193 -10.61 7.36 14.75
CA LYS A 193 -9.73 8.54 14.89
C LYS A 193 -8.34 8.30 14.31
N THR A 194 -7.75 7.14 14.58
CA THR A 194 -6.47 6.75 13.99
C THR A 194 -6.55 6.75 12.47
N LEU A 195 -7.62 6.20 11.88
CA LEU A 195 -7.85 6.23 10.43
C LEU A 195 -7.95 7.66 9.88
N LEU A 196 -8.72 8.54 10.54
CA LEU A 196 -8.88 9.92 10.07
C LEU A 196 -7.56 10.71 10.12
N LEU A 197 -6.73 10.49 11.14
CA LEU A 197 -5.41 11.12 11.26
C LEU A 197 -4.39 10.53 10.28
N ASP A 198 -4.51 9.23 9.97
CA ASP A 198 -3.72 8.56 8.94
C ASP A 198 -4.04 9.15 7.55
N PHE A 199 -5.32 9.21 7.17
CA PHE A 199 -5.75 9.79 5.88
C PHE A 199 -5.35 11.26 5.71
N GLN A 200 -5.11 11.97 6.81
CA GLN A 200 -4.66 13.36 6.79
C GLN A 200 -3.22 13.54 6.34
N LYS A 201 -2.36 12.59 6.68
CA LYS A 201 -0.91 12.73 6.49
C LYS A 201 -0.41 12.05 5.22
N HIS A 202 -1.13 11.04 4.76
CA HIS A 202 -0.59 10.09 3.82
C HIS A 202 -0.90 10.40 2.36
N ASP A 203 0.16 10.76 1.65
CA ASP A 203 0.26 10.74 0.19
C ASP A 203 1.50 9.91 -0.22
N GLU A 204 1.77 9.82 -1.53
CA GLU A 204 2.92 9.09 -2.06
C GLU A 204 4.26 9.69 -1.63
N THR A 205 4.34 11.01 -1.46
CA THR A 205 5.56 11.73 -1.09
C THR A 205 5.90 11.47 0.37
N HIS A 206 4.93 11.61 1.26
CA HIS A 206 5.06 11.28 2.67
C HIS A 206 5.39 9.79 2.85
N ASN A 207 4.71 8.90 2.12
CA ASN A 207 4.99 7.47 2.14
C ASN A 207 6.45 7.17 1.79
N LEU A 208 6.95 7.78 0.71
CA LEU A 208 8.34 7.62 0.30
C LEU A 208 9.31 8.15 1.35
N SER A 209 9.05 9.34 1.92
CA SER A 209 9.87 9.93 2.98
C SER A 209 9.97 9.01 4.19
N VAL A 210 8.85 8.50 4.69
CA VAL A 210 8.82 7.61 5.86
C VAL A 210 9.56 6.31 5.56
N ALA A 211 9.42 5.75 4.36
CA ALA A 211 10.16 4.55 3.97
C ALA A 211 11.69 4.78 3.94
N MET A 212 12.15 5.95 3.46
CA MET A 212 13.56 6.31 3.47
C MET A 212 14.10 6.56 4.88
N ASP A 213 13.33 7.26 5.72
CA ASP A 213 13.69 7.48 7.13
C ASP A 213 13.78 6.15 7.89
N PHE A 214 12.88 5.21 7.59
CA PHE A 214 12.90 3.86 8.16
C PHE A 214 14.12 3.05 7.70
N LEU A 215 14.48 3.12 6.41
CA LEU A 215 15.70 2.52 5.88
C LEU A 215 16.93 3.07 6.63
N ASP A 216 17.06 4.39 6.73
CA ASP A 216 18.20 5.02 7.38
C ASP A 216 18.31 4.67 8.86
N ALA A 217 17.17 4.67 9.56
CA ALA A 217 17.11 4.28 10.96
C ALA A 217 17.50 2.81 11.15
N SER A 218 17.06 1.93 10.25
CA SER A 218 17.41 0.51 10.27
C SER A 218 18.89 0.29 9.97
N MET A 219 19.49 1.10 9.10
CA MET A 219 20.89 1.02 8.70
C MET A 219 21.86 1.63 9.72
N ARG A 220 21.43 2.06 10.91
CA ARG A 220 22.34 2.67 11.88
C ARG A 220 23.50 1.77 12.33
N PHE A 221 23.36 0.45 12.22
CA PHE A 221 24.44 -0.49 12.49
C PHE A 221 25.54 -0.51 11.39
N SER A 222 25.26 0.00 10.19
CA SER A 222 26.19 0.01 9.05
C SER A 222 27.09 1.25 8.99
N HIS A 223 26.86 2.26 9.86
CA HIS A 223 27.69 3.48 9.94
C HIS A 223 29.15 3.25 10.37
N THR A 224 29.57 2.00 10.57
CA THR A 224 30.96 1.62 10.83
C THR A 224 31.83 1.59 9.55
N ASN A 225 31.30 2.00 8.38
CA ASN A 225 31.98 2.00 7.06
C ASN A 225 32.45 0.60 6.60
N LEU A 226 31.88 -0.47 7.15
CA LEU A 226 32.29 -1.83 6.80
C LEU A 226 31.61 -2.35 5.53
N ILE A 227 30.35 -1.96 5.30
CA ILE A 227 29.53 -2.46 4.19
C ILE A 227 29.76 -1.62 2.93
N ASP A 228 30.22 -2.27 1.86
CA ASP A 228 30.41 -1.68 0.54
C ASP A 228 29.50 -2.32 -0.53
N THR A 229 28.84 -3.43 -0.20
CA THR A 229 27.93 -4.16 -1.08
C THR A 229 26.60 -4.47 -0.39
N PHE A 230 25.47 -4.22 -1.05
CA PHE A 230 24.14 -4.59 -0.56
C PHE A 230 23.44 -5.60 -1.48
N LEU A 231 22.83 -6.60 -0.86
CA LEU A 231 21.83 -7.45 -1.49
C LEU A 231 20.45 -6.87 -1.17
N VAL A 232 19.70 -6.47 -2.20
CA VAL A 232 18.33 -6.00 -2.09
C VAL A 232 17.42 -7.07 -2.66
N LEU A 233 16.64 -7.72 -1.80
CA LEU A 233 15.89 -8.92 -2.15
C LEU A 233 14.41 -8.68 -1.97
N ASP A 234 13.60 -8.96 -2.99
CA ASP A 234 12.18 -9.13 -2.75
C ASP A 234 11.92 -10.37 -1.86
N GLY A 235 10.78 -10.38 -1.18
CA GLY A 235 10.39 -11.46 -0.28
C GLY A 235 9.69 -12.61 -0.99
N ASP A 236 8.38 -12.42 -1.19
CA ASP A 236 7.46 -13.44 -1.68
C ASP A 236 7.87 -13.89 -3.09
N ARG A 237 7.80 -15.20 -3.39
CA ARG A 237 8.22 -15.80 -4.69
C ARG A 237 9.67 -15.56 -5.14
N THR A 238 10.45 -14.81 -4.37
CA THR A 238 11.88 -14.57 -4.57
C THR A 238 12.72 -15.36 -3.57
N LEU A 239 12.47 -15.20 -2.26
CA LEU A 239 13.16 -15.94 -1.20
C LEU A 239 12.48 -17.27 -0.85
N THR A 240 11.19 -17.40 -1.15
CA THR A 240 10.36 -18.59 -0.95
C THR A 240 9.51 -18.82 -2.19
N ALA A 241 8.97 -20.02 -2.39
CA ALA A 241 8.03 -20.28 -3.49
C ALA A 241 6.64 -19.67 -3.27
N GLY A 242 6.28 -19.42 -2.01
CA GLY A 242 4.95 -18.97 -1.61
C GLY A 242 4.75 -17.45 -1.68
N ASP A 243 3.48 -17.04 -1.61
CA ASP A 243 3.05 -15.67 -1.36
C ASP A 243 2.51 -15.61 0.08
N THR A 244 3.25 -14.98 0.99
CA THR A 244 2.91 -14.95 2.41
C THR A 244 1.61 -14.20 2.71
N GLY A 245 1.27 -13.19 1.92
CA GLY A 245 -0.02 -12.48 2.05
C GLY A 245 -1.18 -13.41 1.71
N ASP A 246 -1.07 -14.14 0.60
CA ASP A 246 -2.05 -15.12 0.15
C ASP A 246 -2.17 -16.31 1.13
N MET A 247 -1.05 -16.78 1.68
CA MET A 247 -1.01 -17.80 2.74
C MET A 247 -1.76 -17.33 3.99
N LEU A 248 -1.58 -16.08 4.42
CA LEU A 248 -2.30 -15.52 5.57
C LEU A 248 -3.80 -15.55 5.35
N TRP A 249 -4.29 -15.06 4.22
CA TRP A 249 -5.73 -15.03 3.94
C TRP A 249 -6.34 -16.42 3.86
N ARG A 250 -5.64 -17.40 3.29
CA ARG A 250 -6.09 -18.81 3.31
C ARG A 250 -6.11 -19.40 4.71
N ALA A 251 -5.12 -19.06 5.55
CA ALA A 251 -5.07 -19.50 6.94
C ALA A 251 -6.16 -18.85 7.81
N TYR A 252 -6.63 -17.66 7.46
CA TYR A 252 -7.72 -16.96 8.17
C TYR A 252 -9.10 -17.46 7.76
N LYS A 253 -9.34 -17.61 6.45
CA LYS A 253 -10.62 -18.03 5.87
C LYS A 253 -10.45 -19.20 4.88
N PRO A 254 -10.26 -20.44 5.37
CA PRO A 254 -9.97 -21.60 4.51
C PRO A 254 -11.14 -22.05 3.63
N ARG A 255 -12.34 -21.48 3.79
CA ARG A 255 -13.59 -21.94 3.15
C ARG A 255 -14.20 -20.97 2.12
N GLN A 256 -13.49 -19.91 1.71
CA GLN A 256 -13.96 -18.99 0.67
C GLN A 256 -13.16 -19.16 -0.63
N ASN A 257 -13.85 -18.96 -1.76
CA ASN A 257 -13.44 -19.01 -3.18
C ASN A 257 -11.93 -18.92 -3.50
N ASP A 258 -11.53 -19.44 -4.66
CA ASP A 258 -10.17 -19.36 -5.23
C ASP A 258 -9.55 -17.95 -5.29
N VAL A 259 -10.35 -16.89 -5.10
CA VAL A 259 -9.92 -15.49 -5.13
C VAL A 259 -9.82 -14.94 -3.71
N THR A 260 -8.60 -14.72 -3.24
CA THR A 260 -8.34 -14.07 -1.96
C THR A 260 -8.67 -12.57 -2.01
N PRO A 261 -8.94 -11.93 -0.86
CA PRO A 261 -9.20 -10.50 -0.79
C PRO A 261 -8.11 -9.63 -1.44
N LEU A 262 -6.84 -10.00 -1.34
CA LEU A 262 -5.72 -9.32 -2.01
C LEU A 262 -5.88 -9.37 -3.53
N LYS A 263 -6.17 -10.55 -4.07
CA LYS A 263 -6.39 -10.72 -5.50
C LYS A 263 -7.57 -9.89 -6.00
N ALA A 264 -8.63 -9.75 -5.21
CA ALA A 264 -9.76 -8.88 -5.54
C ALA A 264 -9.34 -7.40 -5.65
N ILE A 265 -8.50 -6.91 -4.74
CA ILE A 265 -8.00 -5.52 -4.76
C ILE A 265 -7.08 -5.29 -5.97
N PHE A 266 -6.03 -6.11 -6.14
CA PHE A 266 -5.05 -5.89 -7.21
C PHE A 266 -5.60 -6.20 -8.62
N SER A 267 -6.66 -7.00 -8.73
CA SER A 267 -7.35 -7.25 -10.00
C SER A 267 -8.38 -6.17 -10.36
N SER A 268 -8.72 -5.28 -9.43
CA SER A 268 -9.64 -4.16 -9.67
C SER A 268 -8.99 -3.03 -10.46
N HIS A 269 -9.73 -1.94 -10.68
CA HIS A 269 -9.21 -0.71 -11.28
C HIS A 269 -8.06 -0.06 -10.48
N LEU A 270 -7.92 -0.39 -9.19
CA LEU A 270 -6.79 0.06 -8.37
C LEU A 270 -5.44 -0.51 -8.84
N ARG A 271 -5.42 -1.69 -9.47
CA ARG A 271 -4.20 -2.38 -9.93
C ARG A 271 -3.13 -2.38 -8.82
N TYR A 272 -1.87 -2.17 -9.17
CA TYR A 272 -0.75 -2.02 -8.23
C TYR A 272 -0.42 -0.55 -7.95
N SER A 273 -1.43 0.32 -7.88
CA SER A 273 -1.25 1.72 -7.48
C SER A 273 -0.96 1.86 -5.99
N TYR A 274 -0.45 3.02 -5.56
CA TYR A 274 -0.32 3.34 -4.13
C TYR A 274 -1.63 3.15 -3.37
N ALA A 275 -2.75 3.60 -3.94
CA ALA A 275 -4.08 3.41 -3.36
C ALA A 275 -4.43 1.93 -3.15
N ALA A 276 -4.00 1.02 -4.04
CA ALA A 276 -4.20 -0.41 -3.86
C ALA A 276 -3.47 -0.94 -2.61
N PHE A 277 -2.21 -0.55 -2.43
CA PHE A 277 -1.44 -0.97 -1.25
C PHE A 277 -2.01 -0.38 0.05
N ARG A 278 -2.49 0.88 0.01
CA ARG A 278 -3.22 1.49 1.13
C ARG A 278 -4.53 0.76 1.44
N GLN A 279 -5.26 0.35 0.41
CA GLN A 279 -6.48 -0.44 0.55
C GLN A 279 -6.20 -1.79 1.20
N VAL A 280 -5.06 -2.42 0.90
CA VAL A 280 -4.61 -3.65 1.54
C VAL A 280 -4.32 -3.43 3.03
N SER A 281 -3.67 -2.33 3.41
CA SER A 281 -3.48 -2.01 4.83
C SER A 281 -4.81 -1.84 5.57
N LEU A 282 -5.76 -1.12 4.99
CA LEU A 282 -7.11 -0.98 5.56
C LEU A 282 -7.84 -2.32 5.68
N LEU A 283 -7.63 -3.22 4.73
CA LEU A 283 -8.20 -4.55 4.77
C LEU A 283 -7.65 -5.36 5.98
N TYR A 284 -6.37 -5.22 6.31
CA TYR A 284 -5.82 -5.83 7.52
C TYR A 284 -6.40 -5.18 8.79
N GLU A 285 -6.46 -3.85 8.85
CA GLU A 285 -7.01 -3.12 10.01
C GLU A 285 -8.46 -3.50 10.34
N GLN A 286 -9.30 -3.68 9.32
CA GLN A 286 -10.71 -4.04 9.54
C GLN A 286 -10.92 -5.53 9.87
N SER A 287 -9.93 -6.39 9.59
CA SER A 287 -10.11 -7.85 9.65
C SER A 287 -9.47 -8.49 10.89
N PHE A 288 -8.51 -7.81 11.52
CA PHE A 288 -7.74 -8.35 12.63
C PHE A 288 -7.53 -7.29 13.71
N ASP A 289 -7.75 -7.69 14.96
CA ASP A 289 -7.11 -6.99 16.07
C ASP A 289 -5.60 -7.32 16.13
N ASP A 290 -4.88 -6.73 17.08
CA ASP A 290 -3.43 -6.90 17.19
C ASP A 290 -3.03 -8.33 17.57
N ASP A 291 -3.78 -8.99 18.45
CA ASP A 291 -3.48 -10.33 18.94
C ASP A 291 -3.77 -11.39 17.84
N GLU A 292 -4.92 -11.28 17.18
CA GLU A 292 -5.29 -12.14 16.06
C GLU A 292 -4.30 -12.02 14.89
N PHE A 293 -3.89 -10.79 14.57
CA PHE A 293 -2.91 -10.52 13.50
C PHE A 293 -1.55 -11.13 13.82
N GLU A 294 -1.09 -10.98 15.07
CA GLU A 294 0.19 -11.53 15.53
C GLU A 294 0.20 -13.07 15.55
N GLU A 295 -0.89 -13.69 16.01
CA GLU A 295 -1.04 -15.15 16.01
C GLU A 295 -0.97 -15.71 14.58
N ILE A 296 -1.73 -15.13 13.66
CA ILE A 296 -1.76 -15.63 12.28
C ILE A 296 -0.44 -15.37 11.55
N CYS A 297 0.21 -14.22 11.77
CA CYS A 297 1.54 -13.95 11.22
C CYS A 297 2.55 -15.00 11.70
N THR A 298 2.50 -15.37 12.98
CA THR A 298 3.36 -16.42 13.56
C THR A 298 3.09 -17.78 12.95
N ARG A 299 1.82 -18.14 12.76
CA ARG A 299 1.42 -19.39 12.10
C ARG A 299 1.93 -19.45 10.65
N VAL A 300 1.76 -18.38 9.89
CA VAL A 300 2.24 -18.30 8.50
C VAL A 300 3.76 -18.41 8.45
N ALA A 301 4.47 -17.58 9.22
CA ALA A 301 5.94 -17.58 9.26
C ALA A 301 6.52 -18.97 9.61
N SER A 302 5.86 -19.71 10.51
CA SER A 302 6.26 -21.07 10.86
C SER A 302 6.17 -22.03 9.68
N SER A 303 5.14 -21.88 8.84
CA SER A 303 4.91 -22.74 7.66
C SER A 303 5.74 -22.38 6.42
N VAL A 304 6.35 -21.19 6.38
CA VAL A 304 7.15 -20.74 5.22
C VAL A 304 8.52 -21.39 5.21
N GLU A 305 8.89 -21.97 4.07
CA GLU A 305 10.22 -22.49 3.77
C GLU A 305 10.91 -21.60 2.73
N LEU A 306 12.16 -21.26 2.99
CA LEU A 306 12.99 -20.56 2.02
C LEU A 306 13.53 -21.54 0.98
N TYR A 307 13.81 -21.05 -0.23
CA TYR A 307 14.65 -21.79 -1.16
C TYR A 307 16.01 -22.08 -0.49
N PRO A 308 16.48 -23.34 -0.47
CA PRO A 308 17.78 -23.68 0.12
C PRO A 308 18.94 -22.83 -0.40
N GLU A 309 18.88 -22.48 -1.68
CA GLU A 309 19.81 -21.61 -2.39
C GLU A 309 19.78 -20.19 -1.79
N MET A 310 18.60 -19.59 -1.65
CA MET A 310 18.46 -18.24 -1.09
C MET A 310 18.82 -18.20 0.39
N PHE A 311 18.50 -19.26 1.16
CA PHE A 311 18.97 -19.40 2.52
C PHE A 311 20.51 -19.42 2.59
N SER A 312 21.16 -20.16 1.71
CA SER A 312 22.62 -20.23 1.62
C SER A 312 23.24 -18.87 1.27
N LEU A 313 22.61 -18.11 0.37
CA LEU A 313 23.04 -16.75 0.02
C LEU A 313 22.97 -15.80 1.23
N LEU A 314 21.88 -15.83 2.00
CA LEU A 314 21.72 -14.97 3.18
C LEU A 314 22.71 -15.34 4.29
N CYS A 315 22.92 -16.63 4.55
CA CYS A 315 23.96 -17.10 5.48
C CYS A 315 25.36 -16.66 5.03
N TYR A 316 25.63 -16.71 3.73
CA TYR A 316 26.89 -16.23 3.18
C TYR A 316 27.09 -14.74 3.40
N ALA A 317 26.09 -13.91 3.06
CA ALA A 317 26.11 -12.48 3.35
C ALA A 317 26.30 -12.22 4.85
N GLN A 318 25.64 -13.01 5.72
CA GLN A 318 25.81 -12.92 7.17
C GLN A 318 27.27 -13.15 7.61
N SER A 319 28.00 -14.04 6.94
CA SER A 319 29.41 -14.33 7.27
C SER A 319 30.41 -13.24 6.85
N LYS A 320 30.00 -12.26 6.04
CA LYS A 320 30.88 -11.24 5.45
C LYS A 320 30.58 -9.85 5.97
N GLU A 321 31.54 -9.20 6.63
CA GLU A 321 31.32 -7.86 7.22
C GLU A 321 30.99 -6.78 6.19
N HIS A 322 31.45 -6.94 4.96
CA HIS A 322 31.29 -5.96 3.89
C HIS A 322 30.01 -6.11 3.05
N ILE A 323 29.21 -7.14 3.34
CA ILE A 323 27.96 -7.42 2.63
C ILE A 323 26.79 -7.20 3.59
N GLY A 324 25.91 -6.28 3.22
CA GLY A 324 24.61 -6.07 3.84
C GLY A 324 23.50 -6.75 3.05
N ALA A 325 22.39 -7.08 3.71
CA ALA A 325 21.20 -7.61 3.05
C ALA A 325 19.93 -6.91 3.53
N VAL A 326 19.06 -6.57 2.58
CA VAL A 326 17.78 -5.90 2.81
C VAL A 326 16.70 -6.64 2.07
N ILE A 327 15.73 -7.16 2.81
CA ILE A 327 14.48 -7.65 2.22
C ILE A 327 13.57 -6.45 2.02
N VAL A 328 13.15 -6.19 0.80
CA VAL A 328 12.21 -5.12 0.46
C VAL A 328 10.96 -5.75 -0.13
N THR A 329 9.89 -5.79 0.65
CA THR A 329 8.68 -6.57 0.33
C THR A 329 7.44 -5.70 0.29
N CYS A 330 6.59 -5.93 -0.72
CA CYS A 330 5.22 -5.39 -0.74
C CYS A 330 4.28 -6.16 0.22
N GLY A 331 4.72 -7.33 0.68
CA GLY A 331 4.01 -8.18 1.64
C GLY A 331 4.16 -7.70 3.09
N LEU A 332 3.85 -8.60 4.02
CA LEU A 332 3.74 -8.28 5.44
C LEU A 332 5.10 -8.30 6.13
N ARG A 333 5.54 -7.13 6.62
CA ARG A 333 6.77 -7.00 7.42
C ARG A 333 6.78 -7.96 8.60
N ALA A 334 5.68 -8.03 9.35
CA ALA A 334 5.56 -8.89 10.52
C ALA A 334 5.86 -10.36 10.22
N VAL A 335 5.40 -10.87 9.07
CA VAL A 335 5.68 -12.25 8.65
C VAL A 335 7.16 -12.42 8.31
N TRP A 336 7.72 -11.52 7.52
CA TRP A 336 9.13 -11.58 7.10
C TRP A 336 10.11 -11.43 8.27
N THR A 337 9.83 -10.55 9.23
CA THR A 337 10.61 -10.44 10.47
C THR A 337 10.62 -11.77 11.23
N LYS A 338 9.44 -12.40 11.41
CA LYS A 338 9.34 -13.70 12.10
C LYS A 338 10.03 -14.83 11.35
N ILE A 339 10.01 -14.82 10.01
CA ILE A 339 10.76 -15.79 9.20
C ILE A 339 12.26 -15.64 9.47
N LEU A 340 12.79 -14.42 9.48
CA LEU A 340 14.21 -14.16 9.77
C LEU A 340 14.60 -14.53 11.21
N ASP A 341 13.74 -14.25 12.18
CA ASP A 341 13.95 -14.65 13.58
C ASP A 341 14.04 -16.17 13.70
N LYS A 342 13.10 -16.89 13.06
CA LYS A 342 13.06 -18.36 13.05
C LYS A 342 14.38 -18.98 12.56
N ILE A 343 15.03 -18.33 11.59
CA ILE A 343 16.27 -18.84 10.96
C ILE A 343 17.54 -18.15 11.49
N GLY A 344 17.44 -17.28 12.51
CA GLY A 344 18.59 -16.65 13.16
C GLY A 344 19.30 -15.56 12.34
N LEU A 345 18.60 -14.92 11.39
CA LEU A 345 19.18 -13.92 10.47
C LEU A 345 18.73 -12.47 10.73
N SER A 346 17.83 -12.25 11.68
CA SER A 346 17.23 -10.92 11.96
C SER A 346 18.22 -9.86 12.45
N HIS A 347 19.38 -10.26 12.98
CA HIS A 347 20.40 -9.31 13.41
C HIS A 347 21.20 -8.67 12.26
N LYS A 348 21.18 -9.26 11.06
CA LYS A 348 22.02 -8.80 9.94
C LYS A 348 21.22 -8.51 8.67
N VAL A 349 20.04 -9.09 8.53
CA VAL A 349 19.15 -8.84 7.39
C VAL A 349 18.04 -7.89 7.83
N VAL A 350 17.95 -6.72 7.17
CA VAL A 350 16.91 -5.72 7.43
C VAL A 350 15.66 -6.06 6.64
N VAL A 351 14.47 -5.91 7.23
CA VAL A 351 13.20 -6.04 6.52
C VAL A 351 12.56 -4.67 6.37
N ILE A 352 12.38 -4.25 5.13
CA ILE A 352 11.58 -3.10 4.75
C ILE A 352 10.29 -3.63 4.12
N GLY A 353 9.22 -3.56 4.90
CA GLY A 353 7.88 -3.94 4.50
C GLY A 353 6.87 -3.09 5.25
N GLY A 354 5.62 -3.13 4.76
CA GLY A 354 4.47 -2.57 5.47
C GLY A 354 3.52 -3.67 5.93
N GLY A 355 2.23 -3.33 5.98
CA GLY A 355 1.17 -4.27 6.30
C GLY A 355 0.03 -3.58 7.02
N ARG A 356 0.32 -2.96 8.16
CA ARG A 356 -0.63 -2.21 8.99
C ARG A 356 -0.40 -0.71 8.91
N ILE A 357 -1.38 0.07 9.33
CA ILE A 357 -1.25 1.53 9.42
C ILE A 357 -0.15 1.92 10.41
N SER A 358 0.02 1.14 11.48
CA SER A 358 1.07 1.33 12.48
C SER A 358 2.49 1.18 11.90
N ASP A 359 2.66 0.55 10.73
CA ASP A 359 3.95 0.48 10.04
C ASP A 359 4.35 1.84 9.43
N GLY A 360 3.38 2.74 9.22
CA GLY A 360 3.59 4.13 8.79
C GLY A 360 3.84 4.31 7.28
N PHE A 361 4.00 3.24 6.51
CA PHE A 361 4.16 3.32 5.05
C PHE A 361 3.79 1.98 4.38
N ALA A 362 3.56 2.05 3.07
CA ALA A 362 3.41 0.90 2.19
C ALA A 362 4.58 0.84 1.21
N VAL A 363 5.08 -0.37 0.95
CA VAL A 363 6.13 -0.59 -0.05
C VAL A 363 5.47 -0.75 -1.42
N THR A 364 5.71 0.21 -2.30
CA THR A 364 5.30 0.21 -3.70
C THR A 364 6.50 -0.10 -4.61
N PRO A 365 6.32 -0.37 -5.91
CA PRO A 365 7.43 -0.46 -6.87
C PRO A 365 8.36 0.76 -6.82
N GLY A 366 7.78 1.96 -6.68
CA GLY A 366 8.54 3.22 -6.56
C GLY A 366 9.39 3.27 -5.29
N VAL A 367 8.87 2.79 -4.15
CA VAL A 367 9.64 2.69 -2.89
C VAL A 367 10.79 1.69 -3.03
N LYS A 368 10.55 0.51 -3.62
CA LYS A 368 11.60 -0.48 -3.88
C LYS A 368 12.75 0.12 -4.69
N ALA A 369 12.41 0.84 -5.75
CA ALA A 369 13.39 1.47 -6.61
C ALA A 369 14.16 2.60 -5.91
N ALA A 370 13.47 3.43 -5.12
CA ALA A 370 14.11 4.50 -4.35
C ALA A 370 15.04 3.99 -3.24
N ILE A 371 14.77 2.81 -2.66
CA ILE A 371 15.67 2.16 -1.71
C ILE A 371 17.01 1.83 -2.38
N VAL A 372 16.99 1.29 -3.60
CA VAL A 372 18.21 1.01 -4.37
C VAL A 372 18.99 2.28 -4.64
N ASP A 373 18.33 3.34 -5.10
CA ASP A 373 18.98 4.64 -5.32
C ASP A 373 19.61 5.18 -4.05
N ARG A 374 18.90 5.13 -2.92
CA ARG A 374 19.43 5.62 -1.64
C ARG A 374 20.67 4.84 -1.21
N LEU A 375 20.68 3.51 -1.37
CA LEU A 375 21.85 2.68 -1.05
C LEU A 375 23.06 3.01 -1.97
N LYS A 376 22.81 3.32 -3.24
CA LYS A 376 23.89 3.68 -4.18
C LYS A 376 24.40 5.10 -3.96
N GLU A 377 23.50 6.06 -3.82
CA GLU A 377 23.85 7.49 -3.83
C GLU A 377 24.26 8.01 -2.46
N VAL A 378 23.59 7.55 -1.39
CA VAL A 378 23.86 8.01 -0.03
C VAL A 378 24.87 7.10 0.67
N TYR A 379 24.71 5.79 0.54
CA TYR A 379 25.60 4.81 1.16
C TYR A 379 26.80 4.44 0.26
N CYS A 380 26.86 4.94 -0.98
CA CYS A 380 27.96 4.69 -1.92
C CYS A 380 28.26 3.20 -2.12
N ALA A 381 27.23 2.35 -2.06
CA ALA A 381 27.36 0.91 -2.10
C ALA A 381 27.09 0.33 -3.49
N TYR A 382 27.71 -0.82 -3.78
CA TYR A 382 27.38 -1.64 -4.94
C TYR A 382 26.12 -2.47 -4.64
N VAL A 383 25.12 -2.43 -5.51
CA VAL A 383 23.81 -3.05 -5.23
C VAL A 383 23.52 -4.20 -6.18
N TRP A 384 23.24 -5.36 -5.60
CA TRP A 384 22.64 -6.52 -6.26
C TRP A 384 21.15 -6.58 -5.91
N ALA A 385 20.27 -6.57 -6.91
CA ALA A 385 18.83 -6.69 -6.71
C ALA A 385 18.29 -8.06 -7.18
N PHE A 386 17.37 -8.62 -6.40
CA PHE A 386 16.69 -9.89 -6.67
C PHE A 386 15.18 -9.70 -6.64
N GLY A 387 14.45 -10.19 -7.64
CA GLY A 387 12.99 -10.13 -7.68
C GLY A 387 12.37 -11.11 -8.69
N ASP A 388 11.08 -11.38 -8.58
CA ASP A 388 10.36 -12.37 -9.39
C ASP A 388 9.20 -11.78 -10.21
N SER A 389 8.89 -10.49 -10.03
CA SER A 389 7.64 -9.89 -10.49
C SER A 389 7.84 -8.56 -11.24
N PRO A 390 6.81 -8.09 -11.96
CA PRO A 390 6.82 -6.75 -12.55
C PRO A 390 7.08 -5.61 -11.56
N LEU A 391 6.67 -5.79 -10.30
CA LEU A 391 6.81 -4.79 -9.25
C LEU A 391 8.28 -4.53 -8.89
N ASP A 392 9.17 -5.45 -9.28
CA ASP A 392 10.59 -5.39 -9.00
C ASP A 392 11.38 -4.81 -10.17
N ILE A 393 10.81 -4.64 -11.37
CA ILE A 393 11.56 -4.23 -12.56
C ILE A 393 12.28 -2.90 -12.32
N ASP A 394 11.61 -1.94 -11.67
CA ASP A 394 12.22 -0.64 -11.41
C ASP A 394 13.38 -0.75 -10.40
N MET A 395 13.22 -1.55 -9.34
CA MET A 395 14.29 -1.88 -8.39
C MET A 395 15.47 -2.56 -9.07
N LEU A 396 15.20 -3.57 -9.90
CA LEU A 396 16.18 -4.32 -10.67
C LEU A 396 16.93 -3.40 -11.66
N SER A 397 16.22 -2.48 -12.32
CA SER A 397 16.82 -1.58 -13.31
C SER A 397 17.78 -0.55 -12.73
N ARG A 398 17.63 -0.19 -11.45
CA ARG A 398 18.47 0.80 -10.76
C ARG A 398 19.69 0.18 -10.08
N ALA A 399 19.65 -1.14 -9.86
CA ALA A 399 20.76 -1.89 -9.27
C ALA A 399 21.96 -1.96 -10.23
N ASP A 400 23.14 -2.22 -9.67
CA ASP A 400 24.35 -2.45 -10.48
C ASP A 400 24.31 -3.84 -11.10
N GLU A 401 23.75 -4.82 -10.38
CA GLU A 401 23.49 -6.16 -10.87
C GLU A 401 22.06 -6.60 -10.56
N ALA A 402 21.38 -7.14 -11.56
CA ALA A 402 19.98 -7.53 -11.46
C ALA A 402 19.79 -9.03 -11.72
N ILE A 403 19.13 -9.71 -10.78
CA ILE A 403 18.83 -11.13 -10.83
C ILE A 403 17.30 -11.32 -10.79
N VAL A 404 16.76 -11.90 -11.86
CA VAL A 404 15.38 -12.35 -11.91
C VAL A 404 15.32 -13.77 -11.34
N VAL A 405 14.62 -13.94 -10.22
CA VAL A 405 14.38 -15.27 -9.66
C VAL A 405 13.21 -15.93 -10.38
N VAL A 406 13.42 -17.16 -10.83
CA VAL A 406 12.45 -17.92 -11.62
C VAL A 406 12.04 -19.17 -10.84
N GLY A 407 10.85 -19.06 -10.25
CA GLY A 407 10.14 -20.18 -9.61
C GLY A 407 9.41 -21.09 -10.59
N ASP A 408 8.67 -22.05 -10.02
CA ASP A 408 7.85 -23.01 -10.75
C ASP A 408 6.88 -22.35 -11.73
N VAL A 409 6.70 -22.95 -12.92
CA VAL A 409 5.82 -22.43 -13.99
C VAL A 409 4.37 -22.29 -13.53
N SER A 410 3.92 -23.16 -12.63
CA SER A 410 2.55 -23.16 -12.11
C SER A 410 2.27 -22.02 -11.13
N THR A 411 3.30 -21.47 -10.47
CA THR A 411 3.15 -20.43 -9.44
C THR A 411 3.74 -19.09 -9.86
N ARG A 412 4.64 -19.05 -10.84
CA ARG A 412 5.31 -17.82 -11.30
C ARG A 412 4.34 -16.84 -11.96
N SER A 413 4.60 -15.54 -11.80
CA SER A 413 3.78 -14.48 -12.41
C SER A 413 3.82 -14.55 -13.95
N GLN A 414 2.66 -14.75 -14.58
CA GLN A 414 2.53 -14.77 -16.05
C GLN A 414 2.66 -13.37 -16.68
N SER A 415 2.22 -12.32 -15.97
CA SER A 415 2.31 -10.95 -16.49
C SER A 415 3.76 -10.47 -16.62
N MET A 416 4.68 -11.06 -15.86
CA MET A 416 6.10 -10.70 -15.90
C MET A 416 6.76 -10.96 -17.24
N GLU A 417 6.37 -12.00 -18.00
CA GLU A 417 7.09 -12.33 -19.24
C GLU A 417 7.06 -11.18 -20.25
N THR A 418 5.90 -10.55 -20.44
CA THR A 418 5.75 -9.41 -21.37
C THR A 418 6.43 -8.16 -20.85
N GLU A 419 6.29 -7.86 -19.56
CA GLU A 419 6.87 -6.65 -18.95
C GLU A 419 8.40 -6.73 -18.90
N LEU A 420 8.95 -7.90 -18.54
CA LEU A 420 10.39 -8.17 -18.52
C LEU A 420 10.99 -8.12 -19.91
N ALA A 421 10.33 -8.77 -20.88
CA ALA A 421 10.69 -8.71 -22.29
C ALA A 421 10.81 -7.26 -22.78
N THR A 422 9.80 -6.45 -22.51
CA THR A 422 9.75 -5.03 -22.91
C THR A 422 10.87 -4.22 -22.24
N ALA A 423 11.12 -4.44 -20.94
CA ALA A 423 12.17 -3.75 -20.20
C ALA A 423 13.58 -4.08 -20.72
N ILE A 424 13.82 -5.33 -21.11
CA ILE A 424 15.11 -5.77 -21.67
C ILE A 424 15.30 -5.21 -23.08
N ASP A 425 14.30 -5.36 -23.95
CA ASP A 425 14.41 -4.97 -25.37
C ASP A 425 14.54 -3.45 -25.55
N SER A 426 13.96 -2.67 -24.64
CA SER A 426 14.12 -1.21 -24.61
C SER A 426 15.46 -0.75 -24.03
N GLY A 427 16.30 -1.67 -23.55
CA GLY A 427 17.56 -1.36 -22.88
C GLY A 427 17.42 -0.80 -21.47
N ARG A 428 16.19 -0.82 -20.90
CA ARG A 428 15.89 -0.31 -19.56
C ARG A 428 16.38 -1.25 -18.46
N LEU A 429 16.51 -2.54 -18.74
CA LEU A 429 16.94 -3.55 -17.79
C LEU A 429 17.99 -4.47 -18.41
N ARG A 430 19.11 -4.65 -17.72
CA ARG A 430 20.07 -5.73 -17.98
C ARG A 430 20.07 -6.67 -16.79
N ALA A 431 19.57 -7.88 -16.97
CA ALA A 431 19.44 -8.85 -15.89
C ALA A 431 19.92 -10.24 -16.30
N ARG A 432 20.07 -11.11 -15.30
CA ARG A 432 20.28 -12.56 -15.45
C ARG A 432 19.16 -13.30 -14.73
N GLN A 433 18.91 -14.56 -15.08
CA GLN A 433 17.93 -15.40 -14.39
C GLN A 433 18.58 -16.47 -13.52
N LEU A 434 18.06 -16.60 -12.30
CA LEU A 434 18.38 -17.67 -11.35
C LEU A 434 17.16 -18.60 -11.26
N LEU A 435 17.34 -19.87 -11.62
CA LEU A 435 16.26 -20.86 -11.69
C LEU A 435 16.17 -21.64 -10.38
N LEU A 436 15.05 -21.55 -9.66
CA LEU A 436 14.85 -22.14 -8.33
C LEU A 436 13.52 -22.93 -8.24
N PRO A 437 13.51 -24.21 -7.87
CA PRO A 437 14.68 -25.08 -7.66
C PRO A 437 15.39 -25.42 -8.98
N GLU A 438 16.55 -26.08 -8.88
CA GLU A 438 17.30 -26.52 -10.07
C GLU A 438 16.43 -27.41 -10.99
N GLY A 439 16.48 -27.15 -12.30
CA GLY A 439 15.72 -27.91 -13.32
C GLY A 439 14.42 -27.27 -13.80
N ILE A 440 13.99 -26.15 -13.21
CA ILE A 440 12.87 -25.35 -13.72
C ILE A 440 13.22 -24.74 -15.09
N PRO A 441 12.27 -24.68 -16.05
CA PRO A 441 12.52 -24.05 -17.34
C PRO A 441 12.74 -22.53 -17.21
N SER A 442 13.64 -22.00 -18.03
CA SER A 442 13.90 -20.57 -18.14
C SER A 442 12.63 -19.75 -18.37
N ARG A 443 12.61 -18.52 -17.85
CA ARG A 443 11.49 -17.60 -18.01
C ARG A 443 11.50 -16.95 -19.39
N LEU A 444 12.66 -16.47 -19.83
CA LEU A 444 12.93 -15.99 -21.18
C LEU A 444 14.11 -16.77 -21.77
N ASP A 445 14.35 -16.64 -23.06
CA ASP A 445 15.50 -17.24 -23.72
C ASP A 445 16.84 -16.70 -23.18
N ALA A 446 17.90 -17.50 -23.34
CA ALA A 446 19.20 -17.21 -22.78
C ALA A 446 19.94 -16.04 -23.46
N GLU A 447 19.49 -15.60 -24.65
CA GLU A 447 20.06 -14.42 -25.30
C GLU A 447 19.56 -13.14 -24.62
N ARG A 448 18.26 -13.08 -24.32
CA ARG A 448 17.64 -11.93 -23.65
C ARG A 448 17.90 -11.92 -22.15
N LEU A 449 17.85 -13.10 -21.52
CA LEU A 449 18.00 -13.24 -20.08
C LEU A 449 18.96 -14.40 -19.76
N PRO A 450 20.28 -14.16 -19.70
CA PRO A 450 21.24 -15.23 -19.48
C PRO A 450 21.04 -15.93 -18.14
N THR A 451 21.13 -17.26 -18.13
CA THR A 451 21.03 -18.08 -16.91
C THR A 451 22.32 -18.01 -16.11
N VAL A 452 22.20 -17.91 -14.78
CA VAL A 452 23.32 -17.92 -13.85
C VAL A 452 23.10 -18.92 -12.72
N ARG A 453 24.19 -19.49 -12.20
CA ARG A 453 24.18 -20.37 -11.03
C ARG A 453 24.52 -19.59 -9.76
N LEU A 454 23.96 -20.00 -8.63
CA LEU A 454 24.16 -19.29 -7.36
C LEU A 454 25.65 -19.26 -6.94
N GLU A 455 26.41 -20.33 -7.17
CA GLU A 455 27.83 -20.38 -6.78
C GLU A 455 28.65 -19.32 -7.54
N SER A 456 28.31 -19.09 -8.80
CA SER A 456 28.92 -18.03 -9.62
C SER A 456 28.51 -16.64 -9.15
N LEU A 457 27.30 -16.49 -8.63
CA LEU A 457 26.84 -15.22 -8.05
C LEU A 457 27.58 -14.94 -6.74
N MET A 458 27.65 -15.90 -5.82
CA MET A 458 28.29 -15.73 -4.52
C MET A 458 29.76 -15.31 -4.66
N SER A 459 30.49 -15.90 -5.60
CA SER A 459 31.86 -15.50 -5.92
C SER A 459 31.97 -14.09 -6.52
N SER A 460 30.98 -13.66 -7.29
CA SER A 460 30.94 -12.30 -7.86
C SER A 460 30.56 -11.25 -6.81
N ILE A 461 29.69 -11.60 -5.87
CA ILE A 461 29.21 -10.73 -4.79
C ILE A 461 30.34 -10.45 -3.78
N ASP A 462 31.18 -11.44 -3.47
CA ASP A 462 32.33 -11.30 -2.54
C ASP A 462 33.54 -10.59 -3.15
N PHE A 463 33.37 -10.02 -4.35
CA PHE A 463 34.45 -9.32 -5.01
C PHE A 463 34.65 -7.92 -4.40
N ARG A 464 35.78 -7.73 -3.72
CA ARG A 464 36.16 -6.45 -3.13
C ARG A 464 37.18 -5.72 -3.99
N PHE A 465 36.83 -4.51 -4.46
CA PHE A 465 37.79 -3.60 -5.09
C PHE A 465 38.71 -2.99 -4.02
N CYS A 466 39.84 -3.64 -3.74
CA CYS A 466 40.90 -3.02 -2.94
C CYS A 466 41.73 -2.07 -3.81
N VAL A 467 41.43 -0.78 -3.77
CA VAL A 467 42.31 0.25 -4.33
C VAL A 467 43.51 0.44 -3.39
N PHE A 468 44.63 -0.19 -3.72
CA PHE A 468 45.90 0.07 -3.02
C PHE A 468 46.50 1.37 -3.54
N HIS A 469 46.46 2.42 -2.73
CA HIS A 469 47.17 3.67 -3.04
C HIS A 469 48.68 3.45 -2.88
N SER A 470 49.36 3.11 -3.98
CA SER A 470 50.79 2.75 -3.97
C SER A 470 51.74 3.95 -4.02
N THR A 471 51.22 5.18 -3.84
CA THR A 471 51.98 6.44 -3.99
C THR A 471 53.22 6.54 -3.09
N ASP A 472 53.22 5.86 -1.95
CA ASP A 472 54.34 5.87 -1.02
C ASP A 472 55.34 4.73 -1.17
N THR A 473 55.08 3.79 -2.08
CA THR A 473 56.00 2.69 -2.33
C THR A 473 57.27 3.18 -3.02
N ASN A 474 58.40 2.54 -2.70
CA ASN A 474 59.67 2.81 -3.37
C ASN A 474 59.56 2.64 -4.89
N ALA A 475 58.71 1.71 -5.36
CA ALA A 475 58.44 1.48 -6.77
C ALA A 475 57.71 2.67 -7.44
N ALA A 476 56.67 3.23 -6.82
CA ALA A 476 55.98 4.40 -7.34
C ALA A 476 56.87 5.65 -7.32
N LYS A 477 57.71 5.80 -6.29
CA LYS A 477 58.70 6.90 -6.21
C LYS A 477 59.78 6.79 -7.30
N LEU A 478 60.24 5.57 -7.62
CA LEU A 478 61.18 5.32 -8.71
C LEU A 478 60.59 5.67 -10.09
N LEU A 479 59.32 5.33 -10.33
CA LEU A 479 58.62 5.64 -11.58
C LEU A 479 58.28 7.14 -11.74
N ALA A 480 58.14 7.87 -10.63
CA ALA A 480 57.88 9.32 -10.63
C ALA A 480 59.17 10.16 -10.80
N THR A 481 60.34 9.54 -10.80
CA THR A 481 61.61 10.24 -11.07
C THR A 481 61.74 10.50 -12.57
N ALA A 482 61.81 11.77 -12.97
CA ALA A 482 62.03 12.17 -14.36
C ALA A 482 63.34 11.57 -14.89
N THR A 483 63.28 11.01 -16.11
CA THR A 483 64.44 10.51 -16.86
C THR A 483 65.16 11.62 -17.59
#